data_AF-A0A7J0D3Z3-F1
#
_entry.id   AF-A0A7J0D3Z3-F1
#
_cell.length_a   1.000
_cell.length_b   1.000
_cell.length_c   1.000
_cell.angle_alpha   90.00
_cell.angle_beta   90.00
_cell.angle_gamma   90.00
#
_symmetry.space_group_name_H-M   'P 1'
#
loop_
_entity.id
_entity.type
_entity.pdbx_description
1 polymer ?
#
loop_
_entity_poly.entity_id
_entity_poly.type
_entity_poly.pdbx_seq_one_letter_code
_entity_poly.pdbx_strand_id
1 'polypeptide(L)'
;MVEAGRPVVADLLPPREGRVLLFFISPDGELLPVPRIVERPWLSGTAGPDGSSAGSDVVRGEDGRGGTPLTGEEMSEPLPPLAAVTALLAGPDKAERRAGFRNAPSLPRTASADRIVTGGPTVEVNLKLRVTRLTARARDQLVCTAAYAAHAQGAVSVSLVGQDGRLAPAECPVRAVRVPAR
;
A
#
# COMPACT_ATOMS: atom_id res chain seq x y z
N MET A 1 -25.78 1.41 -43.92
CA MET A 1 -25.07 0.35 -43.18
C MET A 1 -24.77 0.94 -41.82
N VAL A 2 -25.41 0.46 -40.76
CA VAL A 2 -25.17 0.95 -39.39
C VAL A 2 -24.31 -0.10 -38.71
N GLU A 3 -23.03 0.23 -38.50
CA GLU A 3 -22.10 -0.57 -37.71
C GLU A 3 -22.48 -0.43 -36.23
N ALA A 4 -23.05 -1.48 -35.66
CA ALA A 4 -23.32 -1.55 -34.24
C ALA A 4 -21.99 -1.77 -33.50
N GLY A 5 -21.41 -0.67 -33.00
CA GLY A 5 -20.25 -0.71 -32.11
C GLY A 5 -20.51 -1.63 -30.92
N ARG A 6 -19.64 -2.62 -30.74
CA ARG A 6 -19.74 -3.63 -29.68
C ARG A 6 -19.62 -2.92 -28.32
N PRO A 7 -20.47 -3.24 -27.32
CA PRO A 7 -20.32 -2.66 -25.99
C PRO A 7 -18.98 -3.11 -25.38
N VAL A 8 -18.20 -2.16 -24.88
CA VAL A 8 -17.03 -2.47 -24.04
C VAL A 8 -17.57 -3.03 -22.74
N VAL A 9 -17.26 -4.30 -22.48
CA VAL A 9 -17.50 -4.91 -21.18
C VAL A 9 -16.34 -4.45 -20.29
N ALA A 10 -16.57 -3.43 -19.48
CA ALA A 10 -15.62 -3.06 -18.44
C ALA A 10 -15.56 -4.21 -17.43
N ASP A 11 -14.36 -4.74 -17.19
CA ASP A 11 -14.11 -5.83 -16.25
C ASP A 11 -14.60 -5.40 -14.86
N LEU A 12 -15.62 -6.09 -14.32
CA LEU A 12 -16.23 -5.77 -13.02
C LEU A 12 -15.36 -6.18 -11.82
N LEU A 13 -14.14 -6.65 -12.08
CA LEU A 13 -13.19 -7.00 -11.03
C LEU A 13 -12.64 -5.69 -10.43
N PRO A 14 -12.72 -5.50 -9.10
CA PRO A 14 -12.14 -4.32 -8.48
C PRO A 14 -10.65 -4.26 -8.82
N PRO A 15 -10.09 -3.07 -9.05
CA PRO A 15 -8.68 -2.91 -9.43
C PRO A 15 -7.77 -3.72 -8.49
N ARG A 16 -6.80 -4.40 -9.10
CA ARG A 16 -5.75 -5.10 -8.33
C ARG A 16 -4.75 -4.08 -7.80
N GLU A 17 -4.65 -2.96 -8.48
CA GLU A 17 -3.83 -1.80 -8.16
C GLU A 17 -4.25 -1.24 -6.80
N GLY A 18 -3.33 -1.27 -5.82
CA GLY A 18 -3.58 -0.76 -4.47
C GLY A 18 -4.10 -1.79 -3.46
N ARG A 19 -4.24 -3.06 -3.84
CA ARG A 19 -4.48 -4.14 -2.87
C ARG A 19 -3.21 -4.45 -2.11
N VAL A 20 -3.28 -4.40 -0.78
CA VAL A 20 -2.21 -4.76 0.14
C VAL A 20 -2.72 -5.75 1.18
N LEU A 21 -1.82 -6.52 1.78
CA LEU A 21 -2.13 -7.37 2.92
C LEU A 21 -1.68 -6.67 4.20
N LEU A 22 -2.63 -6.37 5.08
CA LEU A 22 -2.34 -5.90 6.44
C LEU A 22 -2.40 -7.08 7.40
N PHE A 23 -1.42 -7.18 8.30
CA PHE A 23 -1.39 -8.29 9.26
C PHE A 23 -1.93 -7.83 10.61
N PHE A 24 -3.11 -8.32 10.99
CA PHE A 24 -3.79 -8.01 12.24
C PHE A 24 -3.79 -9.22 13.19
N ILE A 25 -3.96 -8.95 14.48
CA ILE A 25 -4.18 -9.99 15.48
C ILE A 25 -5.66 -10.35 15.50
N SER A 26 -5.99 -11.59 15.17
CA SER A 26 -7.34 -12.16 15.23
C SER A 26 -7.85 -12.27 16.67
N PRO A 27 -9.16 -12.41 16.91
CA PRO A 27 -9.72 -12.63 18.25
C PRO A 27 -9.00 -13.72 19.04
N ASP A 28 -8.62 -14.82 18.37
CA ASP A 28 -7.92 -15.98 18.94
C ASP A 28 -6.45 -15.71 19.26
N GLY A 29 -5.93 -14.54 18.87
CA GLY A 29 -4.54 -14.16 19.11
C GLY A 29 -3.59 -14.52 17.97
N GLU A 30 -4.09 -14.94 16.82
CA GLU A 30 -3.27 -15.31 15.65
C GLU A 30 -2.96 -14.11 14.76
N LEU A 31 -1.80 -14.13 14.10
CA LEU A 31 -1.41 -13.09 13.16
C LEU A 31 -1.93 -13.44 11.76
N LEU A 32 -2.96 -12.74 11.28
CA LEU A 32 -3.65 -13.07 10.03
C LEU A 32 -3.55 -11.95 8.98
N PRO A 33 -3.37 -12.30 7.69
CA PRO A 33 -3.43 -11.33 6.60
C PRO A 33 -4.89 -10.94 6.32
N VAL A 34 -5.14 -9.63 6.24
CA VAL A 34 -6.43 -9.05 5.85
C VAL A 34 -6.23 -8.19 4.61
N PRO A 35 -6.88 -8.52 3.48
CA PRO A 35 -6.78 -7.71 2.27
C PRO A 35 -7.38 -6.32 2.48
N ARG A 36 -6.64 -5.28 2.09
CA ARG A 36 -7.10 -3.90 2.07
C ARG A 36 -6.85 -3.27 0.71
N ILE A 37 -7.76 -2.37 0.34
CA ILE A 37 -7.49 -1.38 -0.70
C ILE A 37 -7.01 -0.13 0.03
N VAL A 38 -5.76 0.25 -0.21
CA VAL A 38 -5.23 1.53 0.27
C VAL A 38 -5.33 2.53 -0.87
N GLU A 39 -6.07 3.61 -0.65
CA GLU A 39 -6.21 4.68 -1.64
C GLU A 39 -4.82 5.24 -1.94
N ARG A 40 -4.41 5.16 -3.21
CA ARG A 40 -3.24 5.91 -3.67
C ARG A 40 -3.70 7.34 -3.91
N PRO A 41 -3.14 8.35 -3.23
CA PRO A 41 -3.71 9.71 -3.25
C PRO A 41 -3.72 10.40 -4.63
N TRP A 42 -3.14 9.77 -5.66
CA TRP A 42 -3.07 10.27 -7.04
C TRP A 42 -3.65 9.33 -8.09
N LEU A 43 -4.14 8.14 -7.72
CA LEU A 43 -4.93 7.29 -8.64
C LEU A 43 -6.43 7.62 -8.60
N SER A 44 -6.84 8.61 -7.81
CA SER A 44 -8.15 9.24 -7.95
C SER A 44 -8.19 10.09 -9.24
N GLY A 45 -7.92 9.45 -10.38
CA GLY A 45 -8.33 9.94 -11.68
C GLY A 45 -9.85 10.00 -11.68
N THR A 46 -10.36 11.22 -11.71
CA THR A 46 -11.75 11.63 -11.83
C THR A 46 -12.65 10.60 -12.53
N ALA A 47 -13.47 9.89 -11.76
CA ALA A 47 -14.58 9.10 -12.27
C ALA A 47 -15.92 9.79 -11.95
N GLY A 48 -16.40 10.59 -12.93
CA GLY A 48 -17.81 11.03 -13.15
C GLY A 48 -18.31 12.27 -12.37
N PRO A 49 -19.32 13.04 -12.85
CA PRO A 49 -20.35 12.65 -13.82
C PRO A 49 -20.53 13.61 -15.03
N ASP A 50 -21.21 13.07 -16.04
CA ASP A 50 -22.01 13.70 -17.10
C ASP A 50 -22.42 15.18 -16.92
N GLY A 51 -22.12 15.96 -17.98
CA GLY A 51 -22.99 17.04 -18.47
C GLY A 51 -22.75 18.46 -17.92
N SER A 52 -21.98 19.28 -18.65
CA SER A 52 -22.44 20.58 -19.16
C SER A 52 -21.31 21.36 -19.83
N SER A 53 -21.63 21.89 -21.01
CA SER A 53 -20.82 22.78 -21.82
C SER A 53 -20.56 24.13 -21.14
N ALA A 54 -19.29 24.54 -21.11
CA ALA A 54 -18.83 25.93 -21.14
C ALA A 54 -17.36 25.84 -21.56
N GLY A 55 -16.99 26.07 -22.83
CA GLY A 55 -17.00 27.40 -23.42
C GLY A 55 -15.69 28.10 -23.06
N SER A 56 -14.65 27.90 -23.87
CA SER A 56 -13.51 28.81 -23.97
C SER A 56 -12.78 28.56 -25.28
N ASP A 57 -13.13 29.37 -26.27
CA ASP A 57 -12.32 29.66 -27.44
C ASP A 57 -10.91 30.12 -27.03
N VAL A 58 -9.86 29.49 -27.58
CA VAL A 58 -8.61 30.19 -27.92
C VAL A 58 -7.79 29.40 -28.96
N VAL A 59 -7.83 29.94 -30.18
CA VAL A 59 -6.73 30.20 -31.14
C VAL A 59 -5.77 29.08 -31.56
N ARG A 60 -5.80 28.87 -32.88
CA ARG A 60 -4.85 28.20 -33.76
C ARG A 60 -3.47 28.89 -33.78
N GLY A 61 -2.39 28.10 -33.70
CA GLY A 61 -1.02 28.50 -34.03
C GLY A 61 -0.12 27.28 -34.20
N GLU A 62 0.44 27.13 -35.40
CA GLU A 62 1.32 26.04 -35.84
C GLU A 62 2.79 26.24 -35.42
N ASP A 63 3.54 25.14 -35.43
CA ASP A 63 4.99 24.98 -35.58
C ASP A 63 6.00 25.43 -34.50
N GLY A 64 6.64 24.41 -33.90
CA GLY A 64 8.09 24.38 -33.79
C GLY A 64 8.70 24.42 -32.38
N ARG A 65 9.62 23.45 -32.16
CA ARG A 65 10.81 23.51 -31.28
C ARG A 65 10.70 22.83 -29.91
N GLY A 66 11.16 21.57 -29.90
CA GLY A 66 12.02 20.96 -28.88
C GLY A 66 11.70 21.22 -27.41
N GLY A 67 10.88 20.36 -26.83
CA GLY A 67 10.94 20.02 -25.41
C GLY A 67 11.53 18.62 -25.28
N THR A 68 12.68 18.51 -24.64
CA THR A 68 13.29 17.27 -24.13
C THR A 68 12.24 16.30 -23.56
N PRO A 69 12.43 14.97 -23.61
CA PRO A 69 11.67 14.13 -22.71
C PRO A 69 12.03 14.64 -21.31
N LEU A 70 11.08 15.32 -20.66
CA LEU A 70 11.16 15.45 -19.23
C LEU A 70 11.07 14.00 -18.77
N THR A 71 12.24 13.43 -18.51
CA THR A 71 12.56 12.70 -17.30
C THR A 71 11.97 13.49 -16.13
N GLY A 72 10.64 13.54 -16.08
CA GLY A 72 9.88 13.78 -14.89
C GLY A 72 10.16 12.54 -14.09
N GLU A 73 11.21 12.66 -13.30
CA GLU A 73 11.56 11.84 -12.15
C GLU A 73 10.36 11.00 -11.78
N GLU A 74 10.54 9.67 -11.82
CA GLU A 74 9.66 8.73 -11.14
C GLU A 74 9.35 9.34 -9.77
N MET A 75 8.21 10.02 -9.69
CA MET A 75 7.81 10.80 -8.54
C MET A 75 7.27 9.77 -7.58
N SER A 76 8.22 9.06 -6.97
CA SER A 76 8.12 8.06 -5.92
C SER A 76 6.66 7.77 -5.62
N GLU A 77 6.05 6.90 -6.44
CA GLU A 77 4.84 6.21 -6.03
C GLU A 77 5.09 5.78 -4.58
N PRO A 78 4.26 6.14 -3.59
CA PRO A 78 4.39 5.63 -2.24
C PRO A 78 4.29 4.15 -2.46
N LEU A 79 5.47 3.56 -2.36
CA LEU A 79 5.69 2.17 -2.67
C LEU A 79 4.61 1.45 -1.86
N PRO A 80 3.96 0.42 -2.41
CA PRO A 80 2.93 -0.34 -1.70
C PRO A 80 3.28 -0.61 -0.21
N PRO A 81 4.55 -0.82 0.18
CA PRO A 81 4.98 -0.82 1.59
C PRO A 81 4.60 0.39 2.45
N LEU A 82 4.83 1.64 2.00
CA LEU A 82 4.62 2.83 2.85
C LEU A 82 3.14 3.01 3.15
N ALA A 83 2.30 2.86 2.12
CA ALA A 83 0.85 2.90 2.27
C ALA A 83 0.34 1.76 3.17
N ALA A 84 0.86 0.54 3.00
CA ALA A 84 0.48 -0.60 3.82
C ALA A 84 0.86 -0.43 5.30
N VAL A 85 2.09 0.00 5.60
CA VAL A 85 2.53 0.25 6.98
C VAL A 85 1.72 1.39 7.60
N THR A 86 1.44 2.46 6.85
CA THR A 86 0.61 3.57 7.33
C THR A 86 -0.81 3.10 7.65
N ALA A 87 -1.41 2.29 6.78
CA ALA A 87 -2.74 1.71 7.00
C ALA A 87 -2.76 0.75 8.21
N LEU A 88 -1.72 -0.06 8.39
CA LEU A 88 -1.58 -0.89 9.60
C LEU A 88 -1.52 -0.03 10.86
N LEU A 89 -0.77 1.07 10.87
CA LEU A 89 -0.65 1.97 12.01
C LEU A 89 -1.98 2.65 12.35
N ALA A 90 -2.75 3.08 11.34
CA ALA A 90 -4.12 3.57 11.53
C ALA A 90 -5.02 2.50 12.20
N GLY A 91 -4.75 1.22 11.90
CA GLY A 91 -5.35 0.07 12.53
C GLY A 91 -6.59 -0.46 11.81
N PRO A 92 -7.25 -1.47 12.40
CA PRO A 92 -8.38 -2.11 11.74
C PRO A 92 -9.59 -1.16 11.62
N ASP A 93 -10.33 -1.30 10.53
CA ASP A 93 -11.51 -0.49 10.25
C ASP A 93 -12.70 -0.90 11.15
N LYS A 94 -13.87 -0.31 10.91
CA LYS A 94 -15.07 -0.59 11.72
C LYS A 94 -15.57 -2.04 11.55
N ALA A 95 -15.43 -2.65 10.39
CA ALA A 95 -15.87 -4.02 10.13
C ALA A 95 -14.89 -5.02 10.76
N GLU A 96 -13.59 -4.82 10.54
CA GLU A 96 -12.52 -5.66 11.11
C GLU A 96 -12.50 -5.61 12.64
N ARG A 97 -12.68 -4.42 13.24
CA ARG A 97 -12.81 -4.28 14.70
C ARG A 97 -14.04 -5.00 15.24
N ARG A 98 -15.16 -4.99 14.49
CA ARG A 98 -16.37 -5.75 14.86
C ARG A 98 -16.13 -7.26 14.78
N ALA A 99 -15.27 -7.71 13.86
CA ALA A 99 -14.77 -9.08 13.79
C ALA A 99 -13.66 -9.37 14.83
N GLY A 100 -13.33 -8.42 15.70
CA GLY A 100 -12.36 -8.55 16.78
C GLY A 100 -10.87 -8.51 16.37
N PHE A 101 -10.58 -8.09 15.14
CA PHE A 101 -9.20 -7.81 14.72
C PHE A 101 -8.65 -6.57 15.43
N ARG A 102 -7.38 -6.63 15.80
CA ARG A 102 -6.68 -5.55 16.52
C ARG A 102 -5.20 -5.48 16.18
N ASN A 103 -4.60 -4.35 16.49
CA ASN A 103 -3.13 -4.24 16.59
C ASN A 103 -2.65 -4.70 17.96
N ALA A 104 -1.39 -5.11 18.02
CA ALA A 104 -0.68 -5.33 19.27
C ALA A 104 -0.70 -4.04 20.11
N PRO A 105 -0.83 -4.13 21.45
CA PRO A 105 -0.92 -2.95 22.31
C PRO A 105 0.25 -1.97 22.20
N SER A 106 1.45 -2.45 21.83
CA SER A 106 2.63 -1.61 21.67
C SER A 106 2.73 -0.91 20.31
N LEU A 107 1.75 -1.07 19.41
CA LEU A 107 1.63 -0.36 18.13
C LEU A 107 0.67 0.82 18.30
N PRO A 108 1.16 2.06 18.53
CA PRO A 108 0.30 3.21 18.77
C PRO A 108 -0.40 3.64 17.50
N ARG A 109 -1.69 3.98 17.57
CA ARG A 109 -2.44 4.51 16.42
C ARG A 109 -1.97 5.90 15.97
N THR A 110 -1.31 6.63 16.87
CA THR A 110 -0.74 7.95 16.58
C THR A 110 0.65 7.87 15.96
N ALA A 111 1.23 6.68 15.84
CA ALA A 111 2.50 6.50 15.18
C ALA A 111 2.34 6.63 13.66
N SER A 112 3.39 7.13 13.01
CA SER A 112 3.43 7.26 11.56
C SER A 112 4.70 6.64 11.00
N ALA A 113 4.62 6.08 9.79
CA ALA A 113 5.80 5.78 8.99
C ALA A 113 6.37 7.09 8.42
N ASP A 114 7.69 7.21 8.40
CA ASP A 114 8.37 8.37 7.82
C ASP A 114 8.85 8.06 6.40
N ARG A 115 9.55 6.94 6.24
CA ARG A 115 10.15 6.54 4.98
C ARG A 115 10.27 5.02 4.89
N ILE A 116 10.10 4.48 3.69
CA ILE A 116 10.47 3.10 3.41
C ILE A 116 11.47 3.08 2.27
N VAL A 117 12.57 2.37 2.47
CA VAL A 117 13.63 2.20 1.47
C VAL A 117 13.54 0.77 0.93
N THR A 118 13.19 0.66 -0.35
CA THR A 118 13.20 -0.60 -1.12
C THR A 118 14.31 -0.53 -2.17
N GLY A 119 15.00 -1.64 -2.43
CA GLY A 119 16.09 -1.72 -3.42
C GLY A 119 17.42 -2.24 -2.89
N GLY A 120 17.56 -2.37 -1.56
CA GLY A 120 18.64 -3.12 -0.92
C GLY A 120 18.27 -4.59 -0.67
N PRO A 121 19.17 -5.38 -0.07
CA PRO A 121 18.91 -6.79 0.29
C PRO A 121 17.81 -6.95 1.36
N THR A 122 17.46 -5.86 2.05
CA THR A 122 16.45 -5.80 3.10
C THR A 122 15.60 -4.55 2.92
N VAL A 123 14.31 -4.65 3.19
CA VAL A 123 13.40 -3.48 3.22
C VAL A 123 13.61 -2.75 4.55
N GLU A 124 13.93 -1.47 4.49
CA GLU A 124 14.09 -0.65 5.69
C GLU A 124 12.86 0.22 5.93
N VAL A 125 12.26 0.10 7.11
CA VAL A 125 11.04 0.84 7.50
C VAL A 125 11.41 1.82 8.61
N ASN A 126 11.38 3.11 8.29
CA ASN A 126 11.63 4.18 9.24
C ASN A 126 10.30 4.67 9.86
N LEU A 127 10.23 4.62 11.20
CA LEU A 127 9.02 4.87 11.98
C LEU A 127 9.24 6.03 12.95
N LYS A 128 8.24 6.90 13.11
CA LYS A 128 8.24 7.97 14.13
C LYS A 128 7.78 7.44 15.50
N LEU A 129 8.32 6.30 15.90
CA LEU A 129 8.04 5.66 17.19
C LEU A 129 9.28 4.99 17.76
N ARG A 130 9.23 4.63 19.04
CA ARG A 130 10.30 3.90 19.75
C ARG A 130 10.24 2.40 19.46
N VAL A 131 11.03 1.93 18.50
CA VAL A 131 10.97 0.55 18.00
C VAL A 131 11.52 -0.46 19.00
N THR A 132 12.42 -0.07 19.90
CA THR A 132 12.98 -0.98 20.92
C THR A 132 11.96 -1.38 21.99
N ARG A 133 10.85 -0.63 22.10
CA ARG A 133 9.75 -0.90 23.03
C ARG A 133 8.63 -1.75 22.41
N LEU A 134 8.75 -2.15 21.14
CA LEU A 134 7.77 -2.99 20.48
C LEU A 134 7.80 -4.41 21.06
N THR A 135 6.62 -4.94 21.36
CA THR A 135 6.46 -6.38 21.63
C THR A 135 6.80 -7.19 20.39
N ALA A 136 7.17 -8.47 20.57
CA ALA A 136 7.43 -9.37 19.44
C ALA A 136 6.25 -9.40 18.44
N ARG A 137 5.01 -9.48 18.94
CA ARG A 137 3.81 -9.45 18.09
C ARG A 137 3.67 -8.16 17.29
N ALA A 138 3.98 -7.00 17.88
CA ALA A 138 3.95 -5.73 17.15
C ALA A 138 5.02 -5.65 16.06
N ARG A 139 6.22 -6.16 16.35
CA ARG A 139 7.29 -6.31 15.37
C ARG A 139 6.85 -7.22 14.22
N ASP A 140 6.27 -8.36 14.52
CA ASP A 140 5.83 -9.33 13.50
C ASP A 140 4.72 -8.76 12.61
N GLN A 141 3.77 -8.00 13.16
CA GLN A 141 2.76 -7.28 12.37
C GLN A 141 3.37 -6.30 11.36
N LEU A 142 4.33 -5.49 11.81
CA LEU A 142 5.04 -4.52 10.95
C LEU A 142 5.86 -5.23 9.88
N VAL A 143 6.65 -6.23 10.28
CA VAL A 143 7.52 -7.02 9.39
C VAL A 143 6.69 -7.72 8.32
N CYS A 144 5.63 -8.43 8.69
CA CYS A 144 4.78 -9.12 7.72
C CYS A 144 4.09 -8.16 6.76
N THR A 145 3.53 -7.06 7.26
CA THR A 145 2.87 -6.07 6.40
C THR A 145 3.85 -5.45 5.41
N ALA A 146 5.03 -5.03 5.87
CA ALA A 146 6.05 -4.46 4.99
C ALA A 146 6.61 -5.49 3.99
N ALA A 147 6.85 -6.73 4.43
CA ALA A 147 7.39 -7.79 3.58
C ALA A 147 6.42 -8.16 2.43
N TYR A 148 5.13 -8.37 2.73
CA TYR A 148 4.14 -8.71 1.71
C TYR A 148 3.76 -7.55 0.80
N ALA A 149 3.87 -6.32 1.31
CA ALA A 149 3.69 -5.14 0.48
C ALA A 149 4.89 -4.92 -0.46
N ALA A 150 6.10 -5.33 -0.06
CA ALA A 150 7.30 -5.22 -0.90
C ALA A 150 7.45 -6.41 -1.87
N HIS A 151 6.98 -7.60 -1.49
CA HIS A 151 7.12 -8.82 -2.29
C HIS A 151 5.90 -9.71 -2.09
N ALA A 152 5.26 -10.17 -3.16
CA ALA A 152 3.98 -10.88 -3.10
C ALA A 152 3.99 -12.15 -2.21
N GLN A 153 5.14 -12.81 -2.11
CA GLN A 153 5.35 -14.01 -1.28
C GLN A 153 5.87 -13.70 0.14
N GLY A 154 6.11 -12.43 0.48
CA GLY A 154 6.66 -12.02 1.77
C GLY A 154 8.10 -12.49 2.04
N ALA A 155 8.81 -12.98 1.01
CA ALA A 155 10.14 -13.58 1.10
C ALA A 155 11.27 -12.53 1.10
N VAL A 156 11.12 -11.48 1.90
CA VAL A 156 12.13 -10.42 2.06
C VAL A 156 12.32 -10.10 3.54
N SER A 157 13.56 -9.90 3.94
CA SER A 157 13.92 -9.46 5.30
C SER A 157 13.62 -7.97 5.48
N VAL A 158 13.05 -7.60 6.62
CA VAL A 158 12.65 -6.23 6.96
C VAL A 158 13.41 -5.75 8.20
N SER A 159 14.00 -4.56 8.13
CA SER A 159 14.62 -3.89 9.27
C SER A 159 13.76 -2.70 9.71
N LEU A 160 13.48 -2.61 11.00
CA LEU A 160 12.71 -1.51 11.59
C LEU A 160 13.65 -0.50 12.22
N VAL A 161 13.51 0.77 11.85
CA VAL A 161 14.26 1.90 12.40
C VAL A 161 13.28 2.83 13.09
N GLY A 162 13.57 3.20 14.33
CA GLY A 162 12.76 4.11 15.13
C GLY A 162 13.59 5.24 15.71
N GLN A 163 12.94 6.05 16.53
CA GLN A 163 13.56 7.22 17.19
C GLN A 163 14.62 6.85 18.23
N ASP A 164 14.59 5.61 18.72
CA ASP A 164 15.43 5.09 19.81
C ASP A 164 16.43 4.02 19.34
N GLY A 165 16.45 3.68 18.05
CA GLY A 165 17.41 2.75 17.49
C GLY A 165 16.86 1.93 16.33
N ARG A 166 17.57 0.83 16.03
CA ARG A 166 17.27 -0.08 14.92
C ARG A 166 17.11 -1.50 15.45
N LEU A 167 16.11 -2.20 14.92
CA LEU A 167 15.95 -3.63 15.10
C LEU A 167 16.62 -4.38 13.94
N ALA A 168 17.27 -5.50 14.27
CA ALA A 168 17.89 -6.38 13.29
C ALA A 168 16.87 -6.81 12.21
N PRO A 169 17.33 -7.07 10.98
CA PRO A 169 16.47 -7.61 9.94
C PRO A 169 15.75 -8.88 10.41
N ALA A 170 14.45 -8.95 10.13
CA ALA A 170 13.61 -10.08 10.48
C ALA A 170 12.73 -10.48 9.29
N GLU A 171 12.42 -11.77 9.20
CA GLU A 171 11.48 -12.31 8.22
C GLU A 171 10.08 -12.41 8.82
N CYS A 172 9.07 -12.38 7.96
CA CYS A 172 7.70 -12.62 8.39
C CYS A 172 7.52 -14.09 8.82
N PRO A 173 7.08 -14.37 10.06
CA PRO A 173 6.87 -15.76 10.50
C PRO A 173 5.69 -16.45 9.81
N VAL A 174 4.80 -15.69 9.16
CA VAL A 174 3.65 -16.24 8.42
C VAL A 174 4.11 -16.73 7.05
N ARG A 175 4.02 -18.04 6.85
CA ARG A 175 4.28 -18.67 5.54
C ARG A 175 3.04 -18.60 4.68
N ALA A 176 3.15 -18.03 3.47
CA ALA A 176 2.11 -18.14 2.48
C ALA A 176 1.91 -19.62 2.12
N VAL A 177 0.70 -20.14 2.33
CA VAL A 177 0.32 -21.45 1.80
C VAL A 177 0.21 -21.30 0.29
N ARG A 178 1.05 -22.01 -0.46
CA ARG A 178 0.90 -22.09 -1.91
C ARG A 178 -0.36 -22.90 -2.20
N VAL A 179 -1.38 -22.26 -2.76
CA VAL A 179 -2.51 -22.98 -3.35
C VAL A 179 -2.06 -23.47 -4.72
N PRO A 180 -2.04 -24.79 -5.01
CA PRO A 180 -1.69 -25.27 -6.33
C PRO A 180 -2.68 -24.71 -7.37
N ALA A 181 -2.15 -24.24 -8.50
CA ALA A 181 -2.98 -23.85 -9.63
C ALA A 181 -3.75 -25.10 -10.10
N ARG A 182 -5.06 -24.94 -10.27
CA ARG A 182 -5.98 -26.01 -10.67
C ARG A 182 -6.07 -26.11 -12.19
#